data_AF-A0A6V7UPK9-F1
#
_entry.id   AF-A0A6V7UPK9-F1
#
_cell.length_a   1.000
_cell.length_b   1.000
_cell.length_c   1.000
_cell.angle_alpha   90.00
_cell.angle_beta   90.00
_cell.angle_gamma   90.00
#
_symmetry.space_group_name_H-M   'P 1'
#
loop_
_entity.id
_entity.type
_entity.pdbx_description
1 polymer ?
#
loop_
_entity_poly.entity_id
_entity_poly.type
_entity_poly.pdbx_seq_one_letter_code
_entity_poly.pdbx_strand_id
1 'polypeptide(L)'
;MTKAYNIKDVKAVIHTVGPIINLEVSDSDKQLLSNCYKNSMDLTHKNKLKSIAFPCISTGIYHFPKDEACQIALTTIKNWFKENGDSSIDKNYLLRVQRARRGLKK
;
A
#
# COMPACT_ATOMS: atom_id res chain seq x y z
N MET A 1 12.54 0.58 7.02
CA MET A 1 13.04 0.18 5.69
C MET A 1 14.28 -0.69 5.87
N THR A 2 14.42 -1.79 5.13
CA THR A 2 15.59 -2.68 5.18
C THR A 2 16.14 -2.95 3.78
N LYS A 3 17.36 -3.50 3.70
CA LYS A 3 17.91 -4.04 2.43
C LYS A 3 17.03 -5.19 1.92
N ALA A 4 16.98 -5.35 0.60
CA ALA A 4 16.21 -6.42 -0.05
C ALA A 4 16.99 -7.74 -0.20
N TYR A 5 18.29 -7.75 0.08
CA TYR A 5 19.17 -8.91 0.00
C TYR A 5 19.04 -9.65 -1.35
N ASN A 6 18.50 -10.87 -1.36
CA ASN A 6 18.47 -11.74 -2.54
C ASN A 6 17.26 -11.49 -3.46
N ILE A 7 16.46 -10.43 -3.22
CA ILE A 7 15.34 -10.09 -4.09
C ILE A 7 15.87 -9.34 -5.31
N LYS A 8 15.84 -10.00 -6.47
CA LYS A 8 16.28 -9.44 -7.74
C LYS A 8 15.51 -8.15 -8.06
N ASP A 9 16.22 -7.14 -8.57
CA ASP A 9 15.69 -5.86 -9.04
C ASP A 9 14.92 -5.03 -7.97
N VAL A 10 15.10 -5.35 -6.68
CA VAL A 10 14.53 -4.60 -5.55
C VAL A 10 15.65 -4.00 -4.71
N LYS A 11 15.60 -2.68 -4.46
CA LYS A 11 16.63 -1.96 -3.70
C LYS A 11 16.43 -2.04 -2.19
N ALA A 12 15.16 -2.00 -1.75
CA ALA A 12 14.80 -1.96 -0.35
C ALA A 12 13.39 -2.52 -0.13
N VAL A 13 13.12 -2.94 1.10
CA VAL A 13 11.78 -3.34 1.56
C VAL A 13 11.30 -2.33 2.60
N ILE A 14 10.10 -1.80 2.40
CA ILE A 14 9.40 -0.98 3.38
C ILE A 14 8.40 -1.88 4.11
N HIS A 15 8.58 -1.97 5.42
CA HIS A 15 7.70 -2.73 6.30
C HIS A 15 6.69 -1.78 6.92
N THR A 16 5.41 -2.16 6.88
CA THR A 16 4.32 -1.41 7.49
C THR A 16 3.32 -2.39 8.10
N VAL A 17 2.64 -1.97 9.15
CA VAL A 17 1.65 -2.76 9.87
C VAL A 17 0.31 -2.09 9.69
N GLY A 18 -0.59 -2.75 8.97
CA GLY A 18 -1.95 -2.25 8.77
C GLY A 18 -2.89 -2.64 9.92
N PRO A 19 -4.09 -2.05 9.97
CA PRO A 19 -5.11 -2.36 10.97
C PRO A 19 -5.63 -3.79 10.84
N ILE A 20 -6.12 -4.34 11.96
CA ILE A 20 -6.79 -5.65 12.06
C ILE A 20 -8.28 -5.39 12.31
N ILE A 21 -9.14 -5.94 11.45
CA ILE A 21 -10.58 -5.77 11.56
C ILE A 21 -11.21 -7.00 12.22
N ASN A 22 -11.91 -6.77 13.33
CA ASN A 22 -12.58 -7.84 14.09
C ASN A 22 -14.10 -7.89 13.83
N LEU A 23 -14.75 -6.73 13.72
CA LEU A 23 -16.20 -6.61 13.54
C LEU A 23 -16.51 -5.74 12.32
N GLU A 24 -16.35 -4.43 12.47
CA GLU A 24 -16.62 -3.44 11.43
C GLU A 24 -15.42 -2.50 11.28
N VAL A 25 -15.31 -1.87 10.10
CA VAL A 25 -14.25 -0.91 9.81
C VAL A 25 -14.60 0.42 10.46
N SER A 26 -13.81 0.83 11.45
CA SER A 26 -13.92 2.17 12.04
C SER A 26 -13.17 3.21 11.20
N ASP A 27 -13.47 4.49 11.39
CA ASP A 27 -12.71 5.58 10.74
C ASP A 27 -11.23 5.58 11.15
N SER A 28 -10.93 5.15 12.38
CA SER A 28 -9.55 4.95 12.85
C SER A 28 -8.83 3.91 12.02
N ASP A 29 -9.49 2.79 11.69
CA ASP A 29 -8.91 1.75 10.84
C ASP A 29 -8.61 2.27 9.42
N LYS A 30 -9.53 3.05 8.85
CA LYS A 30 -9.33 3.68 7.54
C LYS A 30 -8.14 4.64 7.57
N GLN A 31 -8.01 5.42 8.64
CA GLN A 31 -6.89 6.33 8.83
C GLN A 31 -5.57 5.59 9.01
N LEU A 32 -5.54 4.50 9.79
CA LEU A 32 -4.35 3.66 9.96
C LEU A 32 -3.90 3.05 8.63
N LEU A 33 -4.84 2.50 7.84
CA LEU A 33 -4.53 1.97 6.52
C LEU A 33 -4.00 3.06 5.57
N SER A 34 -4.62 4.24 5.58
CA SER A 34 -4.12 5.41 4.82
C SER A 34 -2.69 5.77 5.24
N ASN A 35 -2.41 5.80 6.54
CA ASN A 35 -1.07 6.10 7.06
C ASN A 35 -0.02 5.07 6.59
N CYS A 36 -0.39 3.78 6.44
CA CYS A 36 0.52 2.78 5.88
C CYS A 36 1.00 3.15 4.47
N TYR A 37 0.08 3.56 3.59
CA TYR A 37 0.43 3.98 2.23
C TYR A 37 1.19 5.31 2.23
N LYS A 38 0.71 6.32 2.98
CA LYS A 38 1.36 7.64 3.06
C LYS A 38 2.81 7.54 3.54
N ASN A 39 3.04 6.90 4.69
CA ASN A 39 4.38 6.76 5.26
C ASN A 39 5.32 5.97 4.35
N SER A 40 4.79 4.99 3.60
CA SER A 40 5.58 4.24 2.63
C SER A 40 5.98 5.08 1.41
N MET A 41 5.07 5.96 0.94
CA MET A 41 5.38 6.93 -0.11
C MET A 41 6.41 7.95 0.36
N ASP A 42 6.26 8.49 1.57
CA ASP A 42 7.22 9.43 2.17
C ASP A 42 8.62 8.81 2.27
N LEU A 43 8.73 7.55 2.73
CA LEU A 43 10.00 6.83 2.76
C LEU A 43 10.57 6.60 1.37
N THR A 44 9.76 6.29 0.38
CA THR A 44 10.19 6.10 -1.01
C THR A 44 10.79 7.39 -1.57
N HIS A 45 10.09 8.51 -1.37
CA HIS A 45 10.51 9.84 -1.81
C HIS A 45 11.79 10.29 -1.09
N LYS A 46 11.83 10.17 0.24
CA LYS A 46 13.00 10.53 1.07
C LYS A 46 14.27 9.79 0.65
N ASN A 47 14.13 8.53 0.21
CA ASN A 47 15.24 7.69 -0.24
C ASN A 47 15.51 7.80 -1.75
N LYS A 48 14.89 8.77 -2.45
CA LYS A 48 15.06 9.04 -3.89
C LYS A 48 14.85 7.79 -4.76
N LEU A 49 13.92 6.93 -4.34
CA LEU A 49 13.52 5.75 -5.09
C LEU A 49 12.49 6.16 -6.15
N LYS A 50 12.61 5.58 -7.35
CA LYS A 50 11.76 5.95 -8.50
C LYS A 50 10.49 5.10 -8.61
N SER A 51 10.44 3.96 -7.93
CA SER A 51 9.33 3.01 -8.03
C SER A 51 9.08 2.32 -6.69
N ILE A 52 7.82 1.98 -6.46
CA ILE A 52 7.33 1.20 -5.31
C ILE A 52 6.17 0.32 -5.79
N ALA A 53 6.07 -0.88 -5.24
CA ALA A 53 4.93 -1.77 -5.44
C ALA A 53 4.28 -2.06 -4.09
N PHE A 54 2.94 -1.98 -4.05
CA PHE A 54 2.17 -2.27 -2.84
C PHE A 54 1.44 -3.62 -2.96
N PRO A 55 1.44 -4.43 -1.90
CA PRO A 55 0.44 -5.48 -1.74
C PRO A 55 -0.92 -4.86 -1.35
N CYS A 56 -1.98 -5.67 -1.32
CA CYS A 56 -3.24 -5.29 -0.69
C CYS A 56 -3.08 -5.33 0.84
N ILE A 57 -2.60 -4.24 1.44
CA ILE A 57 -2.34 -4.16 2.89
C ILE A 57 -3.65 -4.42 3.66
N SER A 58 -3.58 -5.24 4.72
CA SER A 58 -4.68 -5.64 5.61
C SER A 58 -5.82 -6.48 5.01
N THR A 59 -5.84 -6.79 3.70
CA THR A 59 -6.97 -7.53 3.09
C THR A 59 -6.87 -9.06 3.16
N GLY A 60 -5.85 -9.58 3.86
CA GLY A 60 -5.62 -11.01 4.07
C GLY A 60 -6.15 -11.44 5.44
N ILE A 61 -5.26 -11.98 6.28
CA ILE A 61 -5.55 -12.41 7.65
C ILE A 61 -6.04 -11.28 8.58
N TYR A 62 -5.93 -10.01 8.17
CA TYR A 62 -6.38 -8.83 8.93
C TYR A 62 -7.80 -8.38 8.55
N HIS A 63 -8.46 -9.10 7.64
CA HIS A 63 -9.88 -8.99 7.32
C HIS A 63 -10.39 -7.64 6.84
N PHE A 64 -9.52 -6.72 6.40
CA PHE A 64 -9.99 -5.46 5.82
C PHE A 64 -10.74 -5.71 4.50
N PRO A 65 -11.97 -5.17 4.33
CA PRO A 65 -12.73 -5.31 3.08
C PRO A 65 -11.95 -4.82 1.86
N LYS A 66 -11.86 -5.66 0.82
CA LYS A 66 -10.98 -5.41 -0.34
C LYS A 66 -11.32 -4.14 -1.10
N ASP A 67 -12.60 -3.89 -1.31
CA ASP A 67 -13.06 -2.74 -2.11
C ASP A 67 -12.75 -1.42 -1.38
N GLU A 68 -13.03 -1.38 -0.08
CA GLU A 68 -12.73 -0.22 0.76
C GLU A 68 -11.22 0.00 0.92
N ALA A 69 -10.44 -1.07 1.15
CA ALA A 69 -8.97 -0.99 1.22
C ALA A 69 -8.36 -0.47 -0.09
N CYS A 70 -8.89 -0.93 -1.23
CA CYS A 70 -8.47 -0.47 -2.56
C CYS A 70 -8.77 1.03 -2.74
N GLN A 71 -9.96 1.46 -2.36
CA GLN A 71 -10.35 2.87 -2.43
C GLN A 71 -9.45 3.75 -1.56
N ILE A 72 -9.14 3.32 -0.34
CA ILE A 72 -8.20 4.02 0.55
C ILE A 72 -6.82 4.10 -0.10
N ALA A 73 -6.27 2.98 -0.57
CA ALA A 73 -4.96 2.94 -1.20
C ALA A 73 -4.83 3.92 -2.38
N LEU A 74 -5.80 3.86 -3.31
CA LEU A 74 -5.83 4.72 -4.49
C LEU A 74 -5.99 6.19 -4.12
N THR A 75 -6.89 6.50 -3.19
CA THR A 75 -7.16 7.88 -2.75
C THR A 75 -5.95 8.48 -2.05
N THR A 76 -5.34 7.74 -1.14
CA THR A 76 -4.14 8.19 -0.41
C THR A 76 -2.98 8.45 -1.36
N ILE A 77 -2.69 7.53 -2.29
CA ILE A 77 -1.58 7.70 -3.24
C ILE A 77 -1.85 8.86 -4.19
N LYS A 78 -3.08 9.00 -4.68
CA LYS A 78 -3.46 10.13 -5.54
C LYS A 78 -3.30 11.46 -4.83
N ASN A 79 -3.73 11.56 -3.58
CA ASN A 79 -3.58 12.77 -2.77
C ASN A 79 -2.10 13.05 -2.47
N TRP A 80 -1.33 12.02 -2.13
CA TRP A 80 0.11 12.15 -1.91
C TRP A 80 0.83 12.77 -3.12
N PHE A 81 0.51 12.32 -4.35
CA PHE A 81 1.08 12.91 -5.57
C PHE A 81 0.63 14.35 -5.85
N LYS A 82 -0.57 14.74 -5.40
CA LYS A 82 -1.02 16.15 -5.50
C LYS A 82 -0.22 17.05 -4.57
N GLU A 83 0.09 16.55 -3.37
CA GLU A 83 0.87 17.27 -2.35
C GLU A 83 2.37 17.29 -2.68
N ASN A 84 2.90 16.28 -3.39
CA ASN A 84 4.31 16.09 -3.70
C ASN A 84 4.56 16.05 -5.22
N GLY A 85 4.14 17.12 -5.92
CA GLY A 85 4.18 17.20 -7.38
C GLY A 85 5.58 17.17 -8.00
N ASP A 86 6.61 17.50 -7.22
CA ASP A 86 8.04 17.47 -7.55
C ASP A 86 8.72 16.12 -7.26
N SER A 87 7.94 15.12 -6.81
CA SER A 87 8.48 13.81 -6.49
C SER A 87 9.16 13.12 -7.68
N SER A 88 10.29 12.46 -7.40
CA SER A 88 11.03 11.62 -8.36
C SER A 88 10.42 10.23 -8.57
N ILE A 89 9.31 9.92 -7.89
CA ILE A 89 8.57 8.66 -8.04
C ILE A 89 7.78 8.70 -9.35
N ASP A 90 7.98 7.70 -10.20
CA ASP A 90 7.24 7.54 -11.44
C ASP A 90 5.78 7.11 -11.16
N LYS A 91 4.84 7.86 -11.74
CA LYS A 91 3.38 7.67 -11.58
C LYS A 91 2.86 6.38 -12.22
N ASN A 92 3.66 5.72 -13.06
CA ASN A 92 3.27 4.53 -13.82
C ASN A 92 3.38 3.21 -13.03
N TYR A 93 3.90 3.21 -11.81
CA TYR A 93 4.08 1.97 -11.05
C TYR A 93 2.79 1.55 -10.32
N LEU A 94 2.18 0.55 -10.94
CA LEU A 94 0.86 -0.04 -10.65
C LEU A 94 0.78 -0.66 -9.25
N LEU A 95 -0.27 -0.29 -8.50
CA LEU A 95 -0.82 -1.14 -7.45
C LEU A 95 -1.26 -2.46 -8.09
N ARG A 96 -0.60 -3.58 -7.74
CA ARG A 96 -1.14 -4.89 -8.10
C ARG A 96 -2.14 -5.29 -7.03
N VAL A 97 -3.36 -4.76 -7.12
CA VAL A 97 -4.48 -5.31 -6.36
C VAL A 97 -4.74 -6.70 -6.91
N GLN A 98 -4.17 -7.73 -6.28
CA GLN A 98 -4.59 -9.09 -6.58
C GLN A 98 -6.08 -9.17 -6.25
N ARG A 99 -6.92 -9.24 -7.29
CA ARG A 99 -8.25 -9.84 -7.18
C ARG A 99 -8.03 -11.17 -6.47
N ALA A 100 -8.53 -11.28 -5.25
CA ALA A 100 -8.57 -12.58 -4.59
C ALA A 100 -9.28 -13.54 -5.54
N ARG A 101 -8.61 -14.63 -5.91
CA ARG A 101 -9.23 -15.73 -6.65
C ARG A 101 -10.49 -16.11 -5.86
N ARG A 102 -11.69 -15.78 -6.37
CA ARG A 102 -12.91 -16.44 -5.92
C ARG A 102 -12.65 -17.91 -6.19
N GLY A 103 -12.66 -18.73 -5.13
CA GLY A 103 -12.72 -20.17 -5.29
C GLY A 103 -13.85 -20.46 -6.26
N LEU A 104 -13.51 -21.04 -7.41
CA LEU A 104 -14.48 -21.80 -8.19
C LEU A 104 -14.98 -22.88 -7.25
N LYS A 105 -16.20 -22.69 -6.74
CA LYS A 105 -16.99 -23.80 -6.20
C LYS A 105 -17.05 -24.81 -7.35
N LYS A 106 -16.48 -25.99 -7.12
CA LYS A 106 -16.85 -27.19 -7.87
C LYS A 106 -18.30 -27.52 -7.56
#